data_AF-A0A259CVM2-F1
#
_entry.id   AF-A0A259CVM2-F1
#
_cell.length_a   1.000
_cell.length_b   1.000
_cell.length_c   1.000
_cell.angle_alpha   90.00
_cell.angle_beta   90.00
_cell.angle_gamma   90.00
#
_symmetry.space_group_name_H-M   'P 1'
#
loop_
_entity.id
_entity.type
_entity.pdbx_description
1 polymer ?
#
loop_
_entity_poly.entity_id
_entity_poly.type
_entity_poly.pdbx_seq_one_letter_code
_entity_poly.pdbx_strand_id
1 'polypeptide(L)'
;MTSDIPLLGICASSSNAGKTSLITRLIPVLASRHIRVSVIKHAHHKFDIDYPGKDSFHIREAGAVQTLIASGKRWALVTEMDRTPDASDEADLHYLIAELNPHYADLILVEGFKQASIPKIEVFRPSLAQPLLATHDKQIIAIASDQPLEAHLPVFALNATEAIADFIQHNFLPIPTSKS
;
A
#
# COMPACT_ATOMS: atom_id res chain seq x y z
N MET A 1 23.40 -1.94 -6.69
CA MET A 1 22.83 -1.81 -5.34
C MET A 1 21.63 -0.90 -5.47
N THR A 2 20.43 -1.47 -5.60
CA THR A 2 19.19 -0.69 -5.55
C THR A 2 19.07 -0.17 -4.13
N SER A 3 19.04 1.14 -3.94
CA SER A 3 18.56 1.70 -2.69
C SER A 3 17.17 1.15 -2.43
N ASP A 4 16.96 0.45 -1.31
CA ASP A 4 15.64 -0.08 -0.95
C ASP A 4 14.64 1.07 -0.92
N ILE A 5 13.62 0.98 -1.77
CA ILE A 5 12.57 1.99 -1.86
C ILE A 5 11.81 1.97 -0.52
N PRO A 6 11.63 3.13 0.14
CA PRO A 6 10.90 3.20 1.40
C PRO A 6 9.50 2.55 1.29
N LEU A 7 9.17 1.71 2.29
CA LEU A 7 7.89 1.00 2.41
C LEU A 7 7.10 1.55 3.60
N LEU A 8 5.90 2.08 3.35
CA LEU A 8 5.04 2.61 4.40
C LEU A 8 3.67 1.94 4.40
N GLY A 9 3.36 1.24 5.49
CA GLY A 9 2.06 0.62 5.70
C GLY A 9 0.99 1.64 6.10
N ILE A 10 -0.23 1.46 5.61
CA ILE A 10 -1.44 2.11 6.14
C ILE A 10 -2.31 1.01 6.73
N CYS A 11 -2.43 0.98 8.06
CA CYS A 11 -3.10 -0.08 8.79
C CYS A 11 -4.27 0.44 9.64
N ALA A 12 -5.11 -0.49 10.12
CA ALA A 12 -6.20 -0.22 11.05
C ALA A 12 -6.66 -1.54 11.67
N SER A 13 -7.21 -1.51 12.88
CA SER A 13 -7.74 -2.71 13.56
C SER A 13 -8.82 -3.41 12.76
N SER A 14 -9.67 -2.68 12.02
CA SER A 14 -10.76 -3.23 11.21
C SER A 14 -10.71 -2.80 9.73
N SER A 15 -11.54 -3.45 8.90
CA SER A 15 -11.88 -2.95 7.56
C SER A 15 -12.70 -1.66 7.67
N ASN A 16 -12.83 -0.90 6.57
CA ASN A 16 -13.63 0.33 6.50
C ASN A 16 -13.24 1.50 7.42
N ALA A 17 -12.11 1.41 8.14
CA ALA A 17 -11.57 2.54 8.92
C ALA A 17 -11.16 3.76 8.06
N GLY A 18 -11.09 3.63 6.73
CA GLY A 18 -10.74 4.73 5.82
C GLY A 18 -9.30 4.68 5.28
N LYS A 19 -8.62 3.54 5.38
CA LYS A 19 -7.27 3.31 4.82
C LYS A 19 -7.16 3.70 3.34
N THR A 20 -8.01 3.08 2.49
CA THR A 20 -8.05 3.41 1.06
C THR A 20 -8.33 4.90 0.83
N SER A 21 -9.22 5.52 1.61
CA SER A 21 -9.53 6.94 1.49
C SER A 21 -8.37 7.86 1.90
N LEU A 22 -7.55 7.47 2.88
CA LEU A 22 -6.32 8.19 3.19
C LEU A 22 -5.30 8.06 2.06
N ILE A 23 -5.09 6.85 1.54
CA ILE A 23 -4.16 6.59 0.42
C ILE A 23 -4.55 7.40 -0.82
N THR A 24 -5.82 7.37 -1.23
CA THR A 24 -6.27 8.08 -2.43
C THR A 24 -6.14 9.60 -2.34
N ARG A 25 -6.13 10.16 -1.12
CA ARG A 25 -5.86 11.59 -0.88
C ARG A 25 -4.36 11.89 -0.81
N LEU A 26 -3.54 10.99 -0.25
CA LEU A 26 -2.09 11.18 -0.14
C LEU A 26 -1.39 11.13 -1.51
N ILE A 27 -1.78 10.20 -2.39
CA ILE A 27 -1.13 10.01 -3.70
C ILE A 27 -1.04 11.32 -4.50
N PRO A 28 -2.13 12.09 -4.74
CA PRO A 28 -2.03 13.33 -5.52
C PRO A 28 -1.17 14.40 -4.83
N VAL A 29 -1.21 14.50 -3.50
CA VAL A 29 -0.37 15.44 -2.75
C VAL A 29 1.10 15.08 -2.90
N LEU A 30 1.47 13.81 -2.71
CA LEU A 30 2.85 13.34 -2.88
C LEU A 30 3.33 13.49 -4.34
N ALA A 31 2.46 13.19 -5.30
CA ALA A 31 2.76 13.37 -6.72
C ALA A 31 3.01 14.85 -7.08
N SER A 32 2.25 15.79 -6.50
CA SER A 32 2.49 17.23 -6.68
C SER A 32 3.86 17.70 -6.16
N ARG A 33 4.46 16.89 -5.26
CA ARG A 33 5.80 17.08 -4.70
C ARG A 33 6.87 16.25 -5.42
N HIS A 34 6.56 15.74 -6.61
CA HIS A 34 7.45 14.93 -7.45
C HIS A 34 7.87 13.59 -6.84
N ILE A 35 7.12 13.08 -5.84
CA ILE A 35 7.32 11.77 -5.24
C ILE A 35 6.48 10.76 -6.03
N ARG A 36 7.12 9.79 -6.67
CA ARG A 36 6.42 8.74 -7.42
C ARG A 36 6.00 7.64 -6.45
N VAL A 37 4.70 7.35 -6.41
CA VAL A 37 4.13 6.41 -5.44
C VAL A 37 3.61 5.17 -6.15
N SER A 38 4.10 4.00 -5.73
CA SER A 38 3.48 2.71 -6.03
C SER A 38 2.65 2.23 -4.83
N VAL A 39 1.68 1.35 -5.09
CA VAL A 39 0.79 0.84 -4.03
C VAL A 39 0.72 -0.69 -4.13
N ILE A 40 0.92 -1.35 -3.00
CA ILE A 40 0.59 -2.77 -2.81
C ILE A 40 -0.64 -2.84 -1.92
N LYS A 41 -1.67 -3.58 -2.34
CA LYS A 41 -2.91 -3.73 -1.57
C LYS A 41 -3.24 -5.19 -1.39
N HIS A 42 -3.42 -5.61 -0.14
CA HIS A 42 -3.99 -6.92 0.18
C HIS A 42 -5.52 -6.85 0.09
N ALA A 43 -6.11 -7.66 -0.79
CA ALA A 43 -7.56 -7.84 -0.86
C ALA A 43 -8.03 -8.93 0.11
N HIS A 44 -9.17 -8.74 0.77
CA HIS A 44 -9.69 -9.69 1.77
C HIS A 44 -10.43 -10.92 1.16
N HIS A 45 -10.54 -11.01 -0.17
CA HIS A 45 -11.23 -12.08 -0.90
C HIS A 45 -10.56 -12.34 -2.25
N LYS A 46 -10.98 -13.41 -2.95
CA LYS A 46 -10.75 -13.58 -4.39
C LYS A 46 -11.21 -12.29 -5.09
N PHE A 47 -10.30 -11.63 -5.79
CA PHE A 47 -10.61 -10.47 -6.61
C PHE A 47 -10.32 -10.83 -8.06
N ASP A 48 -11.08 -10.24 -8.97
CA ASP A 48 -10.81 -10.36 -10.40
C ASP A 48 -10.62 -8.96 -10.98
N ILE A 49 -9.58 -8.82 -11.80
CA ILE A 49 -9.28 -7.59 -12.55
C ILE A 49 -9.79 -7.74 -13.99
N ASP A 50 -9.98 -8.98 -14.44
CA ASP A 50 -10.54 -9.29 -15.74
C ASP A 50 -11.96 -9.86 -15.60
N TYR A 51 -12.75 -9.80 -16.67
CA TYR A 51 -14.17 -10.17 -16.60
C TYR A 51 -14.53 -11.19 -17.68
N PRO A 52 -15.49 -12.11 -17.40
CA PRO A 52 -16.02 -13.03 -18.40
C PRO A 52 -16.40 -12.32 -19.71
N GLY A 53 -16.03 -12.92 -20.84
CA GLY A 53 -16.32 -12.41 -22.19
C GLY A 53 -15.20 -11.61 -22.85
N LYS A 54 -14.06 -11.40 -22.19
CA LYS A 54 -12.84 -10.87 -22.82
C LYS A 54 -11.88 -12.00 -23.21
N ASP A 55 -11.13 -11.80 -24.28
CA ASP A 55 -10.13 -12.79 -24.75
C ASP A 55 -9.09 -13.11 -23.67
N SER A 56 -8.64 -12.08 -22.93
CA SER A 56 -7.71 -12.24 -21.82
C SER A 56 -8.27 -13.10 -20.68
N PHE A 57 -9.59 -13.04 -20.44
CA PHE A 57 -10.24 -13.87 -19.44
C PHE A 57 -10.25 -15.33 -19.90
N HIS A 58 -10.60 -15.59 -21.16
CA HIS A 58 -10.59 -16.95 -21.71
C HIS A 58 -9.17 -17.54 -21.75
N ILE A 59 -8.14 -16.75 -22.07
CA ILE A 59 -6.74 -17.19 -22.04
C ILE A 59 -6.32 -17.59 -20.63
N ARG A 60 -6.66 -16.77 -19.63
CA ARG A 60 -6.36 -17.06 -18.22
C ARG A 60 -7.09 -18.31 -17.74
N GLU A 61 -8.38 -18.45 -18.01
CA GLU A 61 -9.18 -19.62 -17.63
C GLU A 61 -8.74 -20.91 -18.35
N ALA A 62 -8.16 -20.80 -19.56
CA ALA A 62 -7.61 -21.94 -20.29
C ALA A 62 -6.35 -22.56 -19.64
N GLY A 63 -5.82 -21.95 -18.56
CA GLY A 63 -4.70 -22.50 -17.80
C GLY A 63 -3.42 -21.69 -17.86
N ALA A 64 -3.42 -20.48 -18.44
CA ALA A 64 -2.24 -19.63 -18.40
C ALA A 64 -1.84 -19.32 -16.94
N VAL A 65 -0.56 -19.50 -16.60
CA VAL A 65 -0.02 -19.14 -15.27
C VAL A 65 0.05 -17.62 -15.12
N GLN A 66 0.47 -16.94 -16.19
CA GLN A 66 0.52 -15.48 -16.27
C GLN A 66 -0.16 -14.99 -17.54
N THR A 67 -0.92 -13.90 -17.41
CA THR A 67 -1.55 -13.18 -18.53
C THR A 67 -1.16 -11.72 -18.47
N LEU A 68 -0.42 -11.24 -19.47
CA LEU A 68 -0.02 -9.84 -19.62
C LEU A 68 -0.87 -9.16 -20.69
N ILE A 69 -1.67 -8.17 -20.29
CA ILE A 69 -2.55 -7.41 -21.17
C ILE A 69 -2.00 -6.00 -21.30
N ALA A 70 -1.78 -5.50 -22.52
CA ALA A 70 -1.15 -4.21 -22.74
C ALA A 70 -1.90 -3.33 -23.74
N SER A 71 -1.72 -2.02 -23.58
CA SER A 71 -2.14 -0.96 -24.49
C SER A 71 -1.07 0.14 -24.48
N GLY A 72 -1.15 1.10 -25.40
CA GLY A 72 -0.24 2.26 -25.41
C GLY A 72 -0.31 3.16 -24.16
N LYS A 73 -1.31 2.97 -23.27
CA LYS A 73 -1.48 3.80 -22.06
C LYS A 73 -1.18 3.07 -20.75
N ARG A 74 -1.29 1.74 -20.73
CA ARG A 74 -1.14 0.91 -19.52
C ARG A 74 -1.06 -0.56 -19.88
N TRP A 75 -0.57 -1.34 -18.94
CA TRP A 75 -0.63 -2.80 -18.96
C TRP A 75 -1.09 -3.33 -17.60
N ALA A 76 -1.53 -4.58 -17.57
CA ALA A 76 -1.86 -5.33 -16.37
C ALA A 76 -1.29 -6.75 -16.49
N LEU A 77 -0.63 -7.22 -15.44
CA LEU A 77 -0.17 -8.60 -15.30
C LEU A 77 -1.06 -9.28 -14.25
N VAL A 78 -1.62 -10.43 -14.62
CA VAL A 78 -2.32 -11.32 -13.70
C VAL A 78 -1.52 -12.60 -13.58
N THR A 79 -1.20 -13.00 -12.35
CA THR A 79 -0.51 -14.26 -12.02
C THR A 79 -1.46 -15.12 -11.20
N GLU A 80 -1.74 -16.33 -11.67
CA GLU A 80 -2.53 -17.33 -10.94
C GLU A 80 -1.62 -18.04 -9.94
N MET A 81 -1.63 -17.56 -8.69
CA MET A 81 -0.70 -18.01 -7.64
C MET A 81 -0.81 -19.51 -7.36
N ASP A 82 -2.01 -20.10 -7.49
CA ASP A 82 -2.27 -21.53 -7.32
C ASP A 82 -1.64 -22.40 -8.42
N ARG A 83 -1.17 -21.80 -9.51
CA ARG A 83 -0.45 -22.45 -10.61
C ARG A 83 1.06 -22.21 -10.58
N THR A 84 1.56 -21.54 -9.54
CA THR A 84 2.99 -21.31 -9.34
C THR A 84 3.62 -22.41 -8.46
N PRO A 85 4.93 -22.68 -8.57
CA PRO A 85 5.62 -23.62 -7.68
C PRO A 85 5.55 -23.21 -6.19
N ASP A 86 5.43 -21.91 -5.94
CA ASP A 86 5.40 -21.29 -4.62
C ASP A 86 3.96 -21.04 -4.14
N ALA A 87 2.98 -21.80 -4.65
CA ALA A 87 1.57 -21.61 -4.35
C ALA A 87 1.28 -21.58 -2.83
N SER A 88 0.75 -20.45 -2.36
CA SER A 88 0.28 -20.24 -1.00
C SER A 88 -1.12 -19.60 -1.00
N ASP A 89 -1.92 -19.92 0.00
CA ASP A 89 -3.22 -19.29 0.22
C ASP A 89 -3.09 -17.84 0.74
N GLU A 90 -1.89 -17.45 1.19
CA GLU A 90 -1.59 -16.11 1.69
C GLU A 90 -0.68 -15.36 0.71
N ALA A 91 -0.97 -14.06 0.52
CA ALA A 91 -0.10 -13.18 -0.25
C ALA A 91 1.19 -12.87 0.53
N ASP A 92 2.35 -12.96 -0.11
CA ASP A 92 3.64 -12.55 0.45
C ASP A 92 4.01 -11.13 -0.02
N LEU A 93 4.20 -10.22 0.92
CA LEU A 93 4.58 -8.84 0.62
C LEU A 93 5.98 -8.75 -0.02
N HIS A 94 6.95 -9.56 0.41
CA HIS A 94 8.31 -9.53 -0.13
C HIS A 94 8.33 -9.95 -1.60
N TYR A 95 7.56 -10.99 -1.93
CA TYR A 95 7.35 -11.42 -3.30
C TYR A 95 6.72 -10.28 -4.15
N LEU A 96 5.62 -9.68 -3.67
CA LEU A 96 4.93 -8.61 -4.41
C LEU A 96 5.78 -7.33 -4.59
N ILE A 97 6.70 -7.04 -3.66
CA ILE A 97 7.66 -5.94 -3.81
C ILE A 97 8.61 -6.22 -4.99
N ALA A 98 9.06 -7.46 -5.16
CA ALA A 98 9.95 -7.85 -6.25
C ALA A 98 9.29 -7.75 -7.64
N GLU A 99 7.97 -7.86 -7.71
CA GLU A 99 7.19 -7.69 -8.94
C GLU A 99 7.06 -6.21 -9.37
N LEU A 100 7.32 -5.25 -8.47
CA LEU A 100 7.31 -3.83 -8.82
C LEU A 100 8.63 -3.41 -9.47
N ASN A 101 8.53 -2.64 -10.55
CA ASN A 101 9.71 -2.02 -11.13
C ASN A 101 10.22 -0.89 -10.20
N PRO A 102 11.43 -1.01 -9.63
CA PRO A 102 11.94 -0.05 -8.67
C PRO A 102 12.18 1.34 -9.28
N HIS A 103 12.32 1.44 -10.60
CA HIS A 103 12.50 2.72 -11.27
C HIS A 103 11.22 3.56 -11.32
N TYR A 104 10.06 3.03 -10.95
CA TYR A 104 8.79 3.78 -11.00
C TYR A 104 8.33 4.32 -9.64
N ALA A 105 9.05 4.05 -8.55
CA ALA A 105 8.64 4.47 -7.22
C ALA A 105 9.80 5.09 -6.44
N ASP A 106 9.47 6.17 -5.73
CA ASP A 106 10.28 6.74 -4.66
C ASP A 106 9.70 6.37 -3.28
N LEU A 107 8.45 5.90 -3.25
CA LEU A 107 7.74 5.39 -2.08
C LEU A 107 6.78 4.26 -2.50
N ILE A 108 6.72 3.19 -1.72
CA ILE A 108 5.69 2.16 -1.85
C ILE A 108 4.76 2.25 -0.64
N LEU A 109 3.47 2.54 -0.89
CA LEU A 109 2.43 2.46 0.12
C LEU A 109 1.85 1.04 0.18
N VAL A 110 1.70 0.51 1.38
CA VAL A 110 1.16 -0.85 1.60
C VAL A 110 -0.18 -0.75 2.33
N GLU A 111 -1.27 -1.10 1.66
CA GLU A 111 -2.59 -1.22 2.29
C GLU A 111 -2.85 -2.67 2.68
N GLY A 112 -3.08 -2.93 3.97
CA GLY A 112 -3.25 -4.29 4.48
C GLY A 112 -1.96 -4.80 5.09
N PHE A 113 -1.66 -6.09 4.91
CA PHE A 113 -0.46 -6.74 5.47
C PHE A 113 -0.17 -6.34 6.92
N LYS A 114 -1.18 -6.41 7.80
CA LYS A 114 -1.08 -5.86 9.17
C LYS A 114 0.10 -6.45 9.96
N GLN A 115 0.45 -7.70 9.68
CA GLN A 115 1.55 -8.42 10.32
C GLN A 115 2.94 -8.13 9.72
N ALA A 116 3.01 -7.40 8.60
CA ALA A 116 4.29 -7.06 7.99
C ALA A 116 5.12 -6.19 8.94
N SER A 117 6.41 -6.51 9.09
CA SER A 117 7.35 -5.75 9.92
C SER A 117 7.92 -4.54 9.17
N ILE A 118 7.05 -3.66 8.70
CA ILE A 118 7.39 -2.39 8.06
C ILE A 118 6.80 -1.22 8.85
N PRO A 119 7.39 -0.01 8.79
CA PRO A 119 6.81 1.20 9.38
C PRO A 119 5.38 1.46 8.90
N LYS A 120 4.50 1.91 9.79
CA LYS A 120 3.07 2.10 9.47
C LYS A 120 2.50 3.40 10.02
N ILE A 121 1.52 3.95 9.31
CA ILE A 121 0.56 4.92 9.85
C ILE A 121 -0.74 4.18 10.18
N GLU A 122 -1.16 4.27 11.43
CA GLU A 122 -2.44 3.69 11.85
C GLU A 122 -3.59 4.66 11.57
N VAL A 123 -4.61 4.20 10.85
CA VAL A 123 -5.89 4.90 10.76
C VAL A 123 -6.78 4.43 11.91
N PHE A 124 -7.06 5.35 12.84
CA PHE A 124 -7.85 5.09 14.03
C PHE A 124 -9.17 5.84 13.98
N ARG A 125 -10.26 5.18 14.36
CA ARG A 125 -11.59 5.80 14.52
C ARG A 125 -12.20 5.32 15.82
N PRO A 126 -12.31 6.17 16.86
CA PRO A 126 -12.89 5.77 18.13
C PRO A 126 -14.31 5.21 18.00
N SER A 127 -15.09 5.69 17.03
CA SER A 127 -16.46 5.24 16.76
C SER A 127 -16.57 3.77 16.36
N LEU A 128 -15.47 3.14 15.90
CA LEU A 128 -15.44 1.72 15.57
C LEU A 128 -15.22 0.81 16.79
N ALA A 129 -15.01 1.40 17.98
CA ALA A 129 -14.78 0.70 19.25
C ALA A 129 -13.70 -0.39 19.16
N GLN A 130 -12.67 -0.14 18.35
CA GLN A 130 -11.52 -1.02 18.20
C GLN A 130 -10.34 -0.52 19.03
N PRO A 131 -9.44 -1.42 19.49
CA PRO A 131 -8.23 -0.99 20.16
C PRO A 131 -7.30 -0.26 19.19
N LEU A 132 -6.49 0.64 19.73
CA LEU A 132 -5.41 1.31 19.01
C LEU A 132 -4.23 0.33 18.85
N LEU A 133 -3.86 0.01 17.61
CA LEU A 133 -2.76 -0.91 17.30
C LEU A 133 -1.41 -0.40 17.80
N ALA A 134 -1.21 0.92 17.79
CA ALA A 134 0.01 1.58 18.25
C ALA A 134 0.40 1.25 19.70
N THR A 135 -0.55 0.73 20.50
CA THR A 135 -0.27 0.28 21.87
C THR A 135 0.62 -0.96 21.95
N HIS A 136 0.68 -1.77 20.89
CA HIS A 136 1.41 -3.03 20.86
C HIS A 136 2.26 -3.25 19.60
N ASP A 137 1.91 -2.63 18.46
CA ASP A 137 2.73 -2.68 17.25
C ASP A 137 3.74 -1.52 17.22
N LYS A 138 5.00 -1.84 17.53
CA LYS A 138 6.13 -0.90 17.54
C LYS A 138 6.50 -0.37 16.16
N GLN A 139 5.96 -0.95 15.09
CA GLN A 139 6.19 -0.46 13.73
C GLN A 139 5.32 0.76 13.41
N ILE A 140 4.32 1.07 14.23
CA ILE A 140 3.48 2.26 14.01
C ILE A 140 4.26 3.50 14.41
N ILE A 141 4.44 4.40 13.45
CA ILE A 141 5.23 5.63 13.60
C ILE A 141 4.37 6.89 13.70
N ALA A 142 3.09 6.81 13.34
CA ALA A 142 2.11 7.90 13.47
C ALA A 142 0.67 7.35 13.46
N ILE A 143 -0.26 8.17 13.95
CA ILE A 143 -1.70 7.87 13.99
C ILE A 143 -2.46 8.95 13.22
N ALA A 144 -3.40 8.55 12.37
CA ALA A 144 -4.36 9.42 11.72
C ALA A 144 -5.76 9.13 12.28
N SER A 145 -6.35 10.09 12.99
CA SER A 145 -7.61 9.93 13.73
C SER A 145 -8.66 10.96 13.33
N ASP A 146 -9.93 10.57 13.34
CA ASP A 146 -11.07 11.49 13.11
C ASP A 146 -11.55 12.20 14.39
N GLN A 147 -10.88 11.95 15.51
CA GLN A 147 -11.09 12.61 16.80
C GLN A 147 -9.72 12.92 17.47
N PRO A 148 -9.66 13.93 18.35
CA PRO A 148 -8.48 14.15 19.20
C PRO A 148 -8.10 12.88 19.96
N LEU A 149 -6.80 12.59 20.01
CA LEU A 149 -6.24 11.43 20.68
C LEU A 149 -4.94 11.82 21.36
N GLU A 150 -4.80 11.48 22.64
CA GLU A 150 -3.52 11.58 23.34
C GLU A 150 -2.72 10.30 23.09
N ALA A 151 -1.53 10.44 22.50
CA ALA A 151 -0.61 9.34 22.23
C ALA A 151 0.84 9.82 22.30
N HIS A 152 1.78 8.89 22.53
CA HIS A 152 3.21 9.18 22.50
C HIS A 152 3.79 9.31 21.08
N LEU A 153 2.98 9.03 20.07
CA LEU A 153 3.32 9.16 18.65
C LEU A 153 2.70 10.44 18.05
N PRO A 154 3.24 10.95 16.94
CA PRO A 154 2.57 11.97 16.15
C PRO A 154 1.12 11.58 15.81
N VAL A 155 0.17 12.45 16.14
CA VAL A 155 -1.25 12.27 15.82
C VAL A 155 -1.68 13.36 14.84
N PHE A 156 -2.25 12.94 13.73
CA PHE A 156 -2.80 13.81 12.70
C PHE A 156 -4.32 13.68 12.64
N ALA A 157 -5.00 14.79 12.37
CA ALA A 157 -6.40 14.70 11.94
C ALA A 157 -6.47 13.91 10.63
N LEU A 158 -7.44 13.00 10.49
CA LEU A 158 -7.56 12.10 9.35
C LEU A 158 -7.76 12.84 8.00
N ASN A 159 -8.18 14.11 8.05
CA ASN A 159 -8.32 15.01 6.91
C ASN A 159 -7.15 15.97 6.70
N ALA A 160 -6.15 16.00 7.58
CA ALA A 160 -4.95 16.81 7.43
C ALA A 160 -3.94 16.13 6.46
N THR A 161 -4.38 15.87 5.23
CA THR A 161 -3.60 15.14 4.21
C THR A 161 -2.24 15.79 3.94
N GLU A 162 -2.17 17.13 3.87
CA GLU A 162 -0.91 17.86 3.69
C GLU A 162 0.07 17.63 4.85
N ALA A 163 -0.40 17.69 6.10
CA ALA A 163 0.45 17.46 7.27
C ALA A 163 0.97 16.02 7.33
N ILE A 164 0.14 15.04 6.93
CA ILE A 164 0.58 13.64 6.84
C ILE A 164 1.61 13.48 5.72
N ALA A 165 1.42 14.14 4.58
CA ALA A 165 2.40 14.14 3.49
C ALA A 165 3.72 14.83 3.89
N ASP A 166 3.66 15.91 4.67
CA ASP A 166 4.84 16.59 5.24
C ASP A 166 5.62 15.66 6.15
N PHE A 167 4.92 14.93 7.03
CA PHE A 167 5.54 13.93 7.89
C PHE A 167 6.23 12.83 7.07
N ILE A 168 5.56 12.29 6.05
CA ILE A 168 6.16 11.27 5.17
C ILE A 168 7.42 11.82 4.49
N GLN A 169 7.35 13.01 3.93
CA GLN A 169 8.47 13.57 3.19
C GLN A 169 9.68 13.91 4.06
N HIS A 170 9.47 14.49 5.24
CA HIS A 170 10.57 15.00 6.06
C HIS A 170 11.09 14.01 7.10
N ASN A 171 10.26 13.07 7.54
CA ASN A 171 10.61 12.14 8.63
C ASN A 171 10.77 10.70 8.15
N PHE A 172 10.30 10.36 6.95
CA PHE A 172 10.33 8.98 6.46
C PHE A 172 11.13 8.80 5.17
N LEU A 173 10.99 9.69 4.19
CA LEU A 173 11.75 9.60 2.95
C LEU A 173 13.21 10.02 3.15
N PRO A 174 14.15 9.38 2.43
CA PRO A 174 15.55 9.82 2.44
C PRO A 174 15.65 11.22 1.81
N ILE A 175 16.56 12.03 2.32
CA ILE A 175 16.88 13.34 1.73
C ILE A 175 17.37 13.08 0.30
N PRO A 176 16.82 13.77 -0.72
CA PRO A 176 17.29 13.62 -2.09
C PRO A 176 18.79 13.91 -2.15
N THR A 177 19.60 12.90 -2.42
CA THR A 177 20.97 13.15 -2.86
C THR A 177 20.85 13.81 -4.22
N SER A 178 21.47 14.99 -4.37
CA SER A 178 21.50 15.69 -5.65
C SER A 178 21.99 14.70 -6.73
N LYS A 179 21.10 14.28 -7.62
CA LYS A 179 21.48 13.49 -8.79
C LYS A 179 22.42 14.37 -9.61
N SER A 180 23.68 13.94 -9.71
CA SER A 180 24.65 14.49 -10.66
C SER A 180 24.37 13.95 -12.05
#